data_AF-A0A8H2WS24-F1
#
_entry.id   AF-A0A8H2WS24-F1
#
_cell.length_a   1.000
_cell.length_b   1.000
_cell.length_c   1.000
_cell.angle_alpha   90.00
_cell.angle_beta   90.00
_cell.angle_gamma   90.00
#
_symmetry.space_group_name_H-M   'P 1'
#
loop_
_entity.id
_entity.type
_entity.pdbx_description
1 polymer ?
#
loop_
_entity_poly.entity_id
_entity_poly.type
_entity_poly.pdbx_seq_one_letter_code
_entity_poly.pdbx_strand_id
1 'polypeptide(L)'
;MEDDQHFNAGTGSNLTIVGTVECDASIMNSAEDFGAVGAMRGVKNPIKAAYRMLVASNQTDPHGRIPPMLVSGDAPSDLAVDPSKMITEKAISEWKRWQTVIQTEQKPSEIGSDSIVQDTVGAVSCTIDGEVSAGVSSGGILLKPTGRIGEHASALVVGPAAPVVL
;
A
#
# COMPACT_ATOMS: atom_id res chain seq x y z
N MET A 1 2.97 -9.61 -6.56
CA MET A 1 1.65 -9.47 -5.90
C MET A 1 0.92 -8.22 -6.38
N GLU A 2 1.49 -7.02 -6.29
CA GLU A 2 0.85 -5.76 -6.77
C GLU A 2 0.48 -5.71 -8.27
N ASP A 3 1.07 -6.58 -9.09
CA ASP A 3 0.73 -6.70 -10.52
C ASP A 3 -0.49 -7.61 -10.78
N ASP A 4 -0.93 -8.37 -9.77
CA ASP A 4 -2.05 -9.28 -9.87
C ASP A 4 -3.34 -8.59 -9.37
N GLN A 5 -4.24 -8.36 -10.33
CA GLN A 5 -5.51 -7.65 -10.16
C GLN A 5 -6.48 -8.23 -9.12
N HIS A 6 -6.23 -9.45 -8.64
CA HIS A 6 -7.10 -10.07 -7.64
C HIS A 6 -6.85 -9.52 -6.23
N PHE A 7 -5.65 -9.01 -5.97
CA PHE A 7 -5.27 -8.42 -4.68
C PHE A 7 -5.67 -6.95 -4.60
N ASN A 8 -5.97 -6.47 -3.39
CA ASN A 8 -6.17 -5.06 -3.10
C ASN A 8 -4.82 -4.37 -2.85
N ALA A 9 -3.97 -4.32 -3.88
CA ALA A 9 -2.69 -3.62 -3.88
C ALA A 9 -2.23 -3.31 -5.31
N GLY A 10 -1.69 -2.11 -5.56
CA GLY A 10 -1.26 -1.71 -6.91
C GLY A 10 -2.43 -1.78 -7.91
N THR A 11 -2.30 -2.63 -8.94
CA THR A 11 -3.39 -2.87 -9.91
C THR A 11 -4.48 -3.73 -9.26
N GLY A 12 -5.74 -3.29 -9.31
CA GLY A 12 -6.83 -3.98 -8.60
C GLY A 12 -7.12 -3.46 -7.20
N SER A 13 -6.44 -2.40 -6.78
CA SER A 13 -6.74 -1.67 -5.54
C SER A 13 -8.20 -1.21 -5.46
N ASN A 14 -8.72 -1.20 -4.23
CA ASN A 14 -9.99 -0.59 -3.89
C ASN A 14 -10.04 0.88 -4.30
N LEU A 15 -11.23 1.31 -4.71
CA LEU A 15 -11.46 2.68 -5.13
C LEU A 15 -11.87 3.57 -3.95
N THR A 16 -11.34 4.79 -3.96
CA THR A 16 -11.79 5.92 -3.14
C THR A 16 -13.27 6.25 -3.37
N ILE A 17 -13.86 7.08 -2.53
CA ILE A 17 -15.25 7.53 -2.68
C ILE A 17 -15.53 8.20 -4.04
N VAL A 18 -14.51 8.83 -4.65
CA VAL A 18 -14.58 9.47 -5.97
C VAL A 18 -14.16 8.55 -7.13
N GLY A 19 -13.95 7.26 -6.88
CA GLY A 19 -13.66 6.27 -7.93
C GLY A 19 -12.20 6.25 -8.40
N THR A 20 -11.27 6.83 -7.63
CA THR A 20 -9.83 6.85 -7.95
C THR A 20 -9.03 5.85 -7.12
N VAL A 21 -7.87 5.41 -7.63
CA VAL A 21 -6.94 4.50 -6.93
C VAL A 21 -5.88 5.30 -6.17
N GLU A 22 -5.69 4.95 -4.90
CA GLU A 22 -4.66 5.50 -4.01
C GLU A 22 -4.09 4.36 -3.17
N CYS A 23 -2.77 4.21 -3.13
CA CYS A 23 -2.13 3.09 -2.47
C CYS A 23 -1.23 3.52 -1.31
N ASP A 24 -1.14 2.66 -0.32
CA ASP A 24 -0.23 2.77 0.82
C ASP A 24 0.76 1.61 0.74
N ALA A 25 2.06 1.87 0.96
CA ALA A 25 3.06 0.82 1.06
C ALA A 25 4.23 1.24 1.95
N SER A 26 4.85 0.26 2.60
CA SER A 26 6.07 0.47 3.40
C SER A 26 7.00 -0.73 3.33
N ILE A 27 8.28 -0.48 3.58
CA ILE A 27 9.35 -1.48 3.61
C ILE A 27 10.35 -1.13 4.72
N MET A 28 10.85 -2.17 5.39
CA MET A 28 11.83 -2.04 6.48
C MET A 28 12.80 -3.22 6.46
N ASN A 29 14.03 -3.00 6.90
CA ASN A 29 15.03 -4.05 7.12
C ASN A 29 15.48 -4.12 8.59
N SER A 30 16.28 -5.14 8.92
CA SER A 30 16.89 -5.35 10.24
C SER A 30 17.94 -4.30 10.63
N ALA A 31 18.40 -3.49 9.68
CA ALA A 31 19.30 -2.35 9.92
C ALA A 31 18.55 -1.07 10.33
N GLU A 32 17.24 -1.17 10.58
CA GLU A 32 16.33 -0.06 10.93
C GLU A 32 16.07 0.93 9.79
N ASP A 33 16.48 0.62 8.56
CA ASP A 33 16.16 1.45 7.40
C ASP A 33 14.67 1.30 7.07
N PHE A 34 14.01 2.43 6.84
CA PHE A 34 12.57 2.49 6.58
C PHE A 34 12.23 3.42 5.42
N GLY A 35 11.24 3.03 4.64
CA GLY A 35 10.67 3.85 3.57
C GLY A 35 9.20 3.52 3.34
N ALA A 36 8.40 4.56 3.08
CA ALA A 36 6.96 4.43 2.90
C ALA A 36 6.37 5.45 1.93
N VAL A 37 5.22 5.08 1.37
CA VAL A 37 4.35 5.98 0.63
C VAL A 37 2.91 5.83 1.12
N GLY A 38 2.17 6.95 1.16
CA GLY A 38 0.77 6.97 1.60
C GLY A 38 -0.12 7.71 0.62
N ALA A 39 -1.35 7.24 0.44
CA ALA A 39 -2.32 7.80 -0.51
C ALA A 39 -1.72 8.09 -1.90
N MET A 40 -0.82 7.20 -2.35
CA MET A 40 -0.01 7.44 -3.53
C MET A 40 -0.81 7.15 -4.80
N ARG A 41 -0.84 8.10 -5.73
CA ARG A 41 -1.59 8.02 -6.99
C ARG A 41 -0.66 7.74 -8.16
N GLY A 42 -1.14 6.93 -9.11
CA GLY A 42 -0.43 6.72 -10.38
C GLY A 42 0.88 5.96 -10.26
N VAL A 43 1.04 5.09 -9.26
CA VAL A 43 2.17 4.16 -9.15
C VAL A 43 1.66 2.74 -9.24
N LYS A 44 2.03 2.00 -10.30
CA LYS A 44 1.61 0.60 -10.47
C LYS A 44 2.09 -0.31 -9.33
N ASN A 45 3.32 -0.07 -8.86
CA ASN A 45 3.96 -0.84 -7.79
C ASN A 45 4.36 0.06 -6.61
N PRO A 46 3.44 0.41 -5.71
CA PRO A 46 3.70 1.27 -4.55
C PRO A 46 4.92 0.84 -3.71
N ILE A 47 5.18 -0.46 -3.57
CA ILE A 47 6.35 -0.95 -2.82
C ILE A 47 7.68 -0.51 -3.43
N LYS A 48 7.75 -0.28 -4.76
CA LYS A 48 8.96 0.26 -5.41
C LYS A 48 9.18 1.73 -5.05
N ALA A 49 8.11 2.49 -4.85
CA ALA A 49 8.20 3.88 -4.39
C ALA A 49 8.64 3.92 -2.91
N ALA A 50 8.08 3.06 -2.06
CA ALA A 50 8.52 2.88 -0.68
C ALA A 50 10.00 2.48 -0.58
N TYR A 51 10.46 1.55 -1.43
CA TYR A 51 11.88 1.16 -1.48
C TYR A 51 12.81 2.31 -1.87
N ARG A 52 12.38 3.20 -2.77
CA ARG A 52 13.17 4.40 -3.08
C ARG A 52 13.26 5.37 -1.91
N MET A 53 12.19 5.48 -1.12
CA MET A 53 12.24 6.25 0.11
C MET A 53 13.26 5.66 1.09
N LEU A 54 13.31 4.33 1.23
CA LEU A 54 14.32 3.64 2.05
C LEU A 54 15.75 3.92 1.54
N VAL A 55 15.99 3.79 0.23
CA VAL A 55 17.32 4.07 -0.34
C VAL A 55 17.72 5.55 -0.19
N ALA A 56 16.75 6.47 -0.27
CA ALA A 56 16.99 7.90 -0.09
C ALA A 56 17.20 8.28 1.39
N SER A 57 16.54 7.60 2.33
CA SER A 57 16.69 7.86 3.77
C SER A 57 18.08 7.48 4.30
N ASN A 58 18.77 6.57 3.61
CA ASN A 58 20.16 6.20 3.91
C ASN A 58 21.21 7.19 3.39
N GLN A 59 20.81 8.24 2.67
CA GLN A 59 21.73 9.25 2.15
C GLN A 59 21.89 10.40 3.15
N THR A 60 23.12 10.83 3.36
CA THR A 60 23.40 11.97 4.24
C THR A 60 22.88 13.28 3.61
N ASP A 61 21.97 13.96 4.29
CA ASP A 61 21.57 15.32 3.93
C ASP A 61 22.74 16.29 4.15
N PRO A 62 23.05 17.19 3.20
CA PRO A 62 24.15 18.16 3.33
C PRO A 62 24.06 19.09 4.55
N HIS A 63 22.87 19.23 5.14
CA HIS A 63 22.63 20.03 6.34
C HIS A 63 22.46 19.17 7.60
N GLY A 64 22.75 17.87 7.53
CA GLY A 64 22.68 16.94 8.65
C GLY A 64 21.25 16.61 9.11
N ARG A 65 20.23 16.87 8.28
CA ARG A 65 18.85 16.51 8.60
C ARG A 65 18.59 15.03 8.34
N ILE A 66 17.64 14.46 9.06
CA ILE A 66 17.10 13.13 8.73
C ILE A 66 16.29 13.26 7.44
N PRO A 67 16.60 12.51 6.37
CA PRO A 67 15.82 12.61 5.15
C PRO A 67 14.38 12.10 5.39
N PRO A 68 13.40 12.54 4.58
CA PRO A 68 12.04 12.03 4.68
C PRO A 68 12.01 10.51 4.48
N MET A 69 11.22 9.81 5.30
CA MET A 69 11.00 8.36 5.17
C MET A 69 9.60 8.02 4.65
N LEU A 70 8.69 9.00 4.61
CA LEU A 70 7.34 8.84 4.11
C LEU A 70 6.98 10.02 3.20
N VAL A 71 6.35 9.73 2.06
CA VAL A 71 5.78 10.73 1.16
C VAL A 71 4.37 10.35 0.75
N SER A 72 3.52 11.34 0.51
CA SER A 72 2.17 11.13 -0.01
C SER A 72 1.87 12.00 -1.22
N GLY A 73 0.86 11.60 -2.00
CA GLY A 73 0.43 12.33 -3.19
C GLY A 73 0.75 11.61 -4.49
N ASP A 74 1.20 12.34 -5.50
CA ASP A 74 1.40 11.78 -6.84
C ASP A 74 2.71 11.00 -6.98
N ALA A 75 2.71 10.05 -7.90
CA ALA A 75 3.87 9.28 -8.29
C ALA A 75 5.09 10.16 -8.64
N PRO A 76 6.31 9.75 -8.27
CA PRO A 76 7.50 10.33 -8.89
C PRO A 76 7.50 10.04 -10.39
N SER A 77 8.02 10.98 -11.18
CA SER A 77 7.84 11.00 -12.64
C SER A 77 8.24 9.73 -13.38
N ASP A 78 9.23 8.99 -12.87
CA ASP A 78 9.76 7.77 -13.48
C ASP A 78 9.08 6.48 -12.99
N LEU A 79 8.19 6.57 -12.00
CA LEU A 79 7.24 5.50 -11.64
C LEU A 79 5.80 5.82 -12.04
N ALA A 80 5.58 7.03 -12.57
CA ALA A 80 4.26 7.53 -12.91
C ALA A 80 3.62 6.71 -14.05
N VAL A 81 2.40 6.26 -13.79
CA VAL A 81 1.50 5.65 -14.75
C VAL A 81 0.15 6.37 -14.70
N ASP A 82 -0.61 6.25 -15.78
CA ASP A 82 -2.00 6.71 -15.81
C ASP A 82 -2.83 5.93 -14.77
N PRO A 83 -3.37 6.59 -13.73
CA PRO A 83 -4.12 5.91 -12.66
C PRO A 83 -5.34 5.15 -13.18
N SER A 84 -5.94 5.56 -14.30
CA SER A 84 -7.10 4.88 -14.88
C SER A 84 -6.79 3.44 -15.32
N LYS A 85 -5.53 3.17 -15.70
CA LYS A 85 -5.07 1.83 -16.13
C LYS A 85 -4.90 0.85 -14.96
N MET A 86 -4.92 1.34 -13.72
CA MET A 86 -4.83 0.53 -12.52
C MET A 86 -6.22 0.05 -12.03
N ILE A 87 -7.29 0.66 -12.56
CA ILE A 87 -8.67 0.34 -12.20
C ILE A 87 -9.12 -0.89 -12.97
N THR A 88 -9.60 -1.90 -12.24
CA THR A 88 -10.06 -3.17 -12.82
C THR A 88 -11.58 -3.23 -12.83
N GLU A 89 -12.15 -4.10 -13.67
CA GLU A 89 -13.59 -4.32 -13.72
C GLU A 89 -14.15 -4.78 -12.37
N LYS A 90 -13.38 -5.62 -11.65
CA LYS A 90 -13.68 -6.05 -10.27
C LYS A 90 -13.79 -4.84 -9.32
N ALA A 91 -12.79 -3.97 -9.31
CA ALA A 91 -12.79 -2.80 -8.44
C ALA A 91 -13.97 -1.86 -8.74
N ILE A 92 -14.33 -1.69 -10.02
CA ILE A 92 -15.50 -0.90 -10.43
C ILE A 92 -16.82 -1.55 -9.97
N SER A 93 -16.97 -2.87 -10.12
CA SER A 93 -18.21 -3.56 -9.76
C SER A 93 -18.45 -3.51 -8.26
N GLU A 94 -17.40 -3.73 -7.46
CA GLU A 94 -17.44 -3.59 -6.00
C GLU A 94 -17.75 -2.16 -5.58
N TRP A 95 -17.06 -1.17 -6.16
CA TRP A 95 -17.31 0.24 -5.86
C TRP A 95 -18.76 0.66 -6.16
N LYS A 96 -19.31 0.31 -7.33
CA LYS A 96 -20.70 0.61 -7.68
C LYS A 96 -21.69 -0.04 -6.73
N ARG A 97 -21.47 -1.31 -6.40
CA ARG A 97 -22.32 -2.06 -5.47
C ARG A 97 -22.38 -1.34 -4.11
N TRP A 98 -21.23 -0.97 -3.57
CA TRP A 98 -21.13 -0.32 -2.26
C TRP A 98 -21.61 1.14 -2.26
N GLN A 99 -21.48 1.85 -3.38
CA GLN A 99 -22.13 3.15 -3.54
C GLN A 99 -23.65 3.04 -3.47
N THR A 100 -24.25 2.05 -4.14
CA THR A 100 -25.70 1.83 -4.07
C THR A 100 -26.15 1.57 -2.64
N VAL A 101 -25.43 0.72 -1.88
CA VAL A 101 -25.76 0.41 -0.48
C VAL A 101 -25.87 1.69 0.36
N ILE A 102 -24.87 2.58 0.23
CA ILE A 102 -24.82 3.85 0.96
C ILE A 102 -25.96 4.78 0.53
N GLN A 103 -26.24 4.86 -0.78
CA GLN A 103 -27.29 5.74 -1.31
C GLN A 103 -28.71 5.28 -0.95
N THR A 104 -28.93 3.98 -0.86
CA THR A 104 -30.25 3.39 -0.56
C THR A 104 -30.45 3.08 0.92
N GLU A 105 -29.46 3.38 1.78
CA GLU A 105 -29.44 3.04 3.21
C GLU A 105 -29.76 1.54 3.50
N GLN A 106 -29.42 0.66 2.55
CA GLN A 106 -29.70 -0.77 2.67
C GLN A 106 -28.65 -1.45 3.54
N LYS A 107 -29.01 -2.56 4.18
CA LYS A 107 -28.03 -3.34 4.96
C LYS A 107 -27.18 -4.19 4.02
N PRO A 108 -25.86 -4.34 4.28
CA PRO A 108 -24.99 -5.23 3.48
C PRO A 108 -25.50 -6.66 3.31
N SER A 109 -26.21 -7.17 4.32
CA SER A 109 -26.84 -8.49 4.33
C SER A 109 -27.98 -8.63 3.31
N GLU A 110 -28.65 -7.54 2.97
CA GLU A 110 -29.80 -7.53 2.03
C GLU A 110 -29.34 -7.63 0.56
N ILE A 111 -28.04 -7.43 0.31
CA ILE A 111 -27.44 -7.41 -1.03
C ILE A 111 -26.59 -8.68 -1.25
N GLY A 112 -26.63 -9.65 -0.31
CA GLY A 112 -25.92 -10.92 -0.40
C GLY A 112 -24.41 -10.76 -0.23
N SER A 113 -23.97 -10.11 0.85
CA SER A 113 -22.55 -9.98 1.17
C SER A 113 -22.10 -11.13 2.08
N ASP A 114 -21.39 -12.10 1.50
CA ASP A 114 -20.29 -12.74 2.24
C ASP A 114 -19.18 -11.68 2.42
N SER A 115 -18.30 -11.89 3.41
CA SER A 115 -17.36 -10.90 3.96
C SER A 115 -16.70 -9.95 2.93
N ILE A 116 -16.56 -8.67 3.28
CA ILE A 116 -15.75 -7.71 2.51
C ILE A 116 -14.30 -8.19 2.56
N VAL A 117 -13.82 -8.78 1.48
CA VAL A 117 -12.43 -9.21 1.37
C VAL A 117 -11.57 -7.99 1.04
N GLN A 118 -10.82 -7.48 2.03
CA GLN A 118 -9.88 -6.37 1.86
C GLN A 118 -8.44 -6.89 1.87
N ASP A 119 -8.12 -7.69 0.87
CA ASP A 119 -6.84 -8.41 0.78
C ASP A 119 -5.68 -7.46 0.52
N THR A 120 -4.98 -7.09 1.59
CA THR A 120 -3.66 -6.48 1.53
C THR A 120 -2.61 -7.56 1.23
N VAL A 121 -1.49 -7.17 0.61
CA VAL A 121 -0.36 -8.07 0.37
C VAL A 121 0.84 -7.65 1.19
N GLY A 122 1.59 -8.63 1.68
CA GLY A 122 2.83 -8.41 2.40
C GLY A 122 3.77 -9.60 2.26
N ALA A 123 5.05 -9.36 2.50
CA ALA A 123 6.08 -10.37 2.45
C ALA A 123 7.15 -10.11 3.53
N VAL A 124 7.76 -11.18 4.01
CA VAL A 124 8.92 -11.17 4.90
C VAL A 124 9.98 -12.06 4.28
N SER A 125 11.24 -11.62 4.32
CA SER A 125 12.41 -12.39 3.87
C SER A 125 13.47 -12.44 4.96
N CYS A 126 14.20 -13.54 5.03
CA CYS A 126 15.35 -13.71 5.93
C CYS A 126 16.52 -14.29 5.13
N THR A 127 17.72 -13.73 5.28
CA THR A 127 18.94 -14.25 4.68
C THR A 127 19.57 -15.31 5.58
N ILE A 128 20.54 -16.08 5.05
CA ILE A 128 21.28 -17.07 5.84
C ILE A 128 22.09 -16.43 6.97
N ASP A 129 22.48 -15.17 6.80
CA ASP A 129 23.24 -14.38 7.78
C ASP A 129 22.34 -13.77 8.88
N GLY A 130 21.02 -14.00 8.81
CA GLY A 130 20.05 -13.52 9.80
C GLY A 130 19.51 -12.11 9.53
N GLU A 131 19.78 -11.53 8.35
CA GLU A 131 19.18 -10.25 7.94
C GLU A 131 17.73 -10.44 7.55
N VAL A 132 16.85 -9.62 8.12
CA VAL A 132 15.40 -9.70 7.92
C VAL A 132 14.93 -8.46 7.16
N SER A 133 13.95 -8.63 6.29
CA SER A 133 13.25 -7.52 5.68
C SER A 133 11.77 -7.84 5.56
N ALA A 134 10.93 -6.83 5.67
CA ALA A 134 9.50 -6.96 5.48
C ALA A 134 8.99 -5.82 4.61
N GLY A 135 7.91 -6.08 3.88
CA GLY A 135 7.25 -5.07 3.07
C GLY A 135 5.76 -5.36 2.95
N VAL A 136 4.97 -4.31 2.85
CA VAL A 136 3.51 -4.39 2.76
C VAL A 136 2.98 -3.36 1.77
N SER A 137 1.91 -3.71 1.06
CA SER A 137 1.24 -2.84 0.08
C SER A 137 -0.25 -3.06 0.08
N SER A 138 -1.02 -1.97 0.03
CA SER A 138 -2.47 -1.98 0.11
C SER A 138 -3.09 -0.87 -0.74
N GLY A 139 -4.23 -1.15 -1.37
CA GLY A 139 -5.15 -0.14 -1.90
C GLY A 139 -5.98 0.53 -0.80
N GLY A 140 -5.94 0.01 0.43
CA GLY A 140 -6.72 0.49 1.56
C GLY A 140 -8.19 0.07 1.50
N ILE A 141 -9.00 0.71 2.33
CA ILE A 141 -10.40 0.35 2.47
C ILE A 141 -11.24 0.88 1.30
N LEU A 142 -12.19 0.07 0.83
CA LEU A 142 -13.18 0.45 -0.16
C LEU A 142 -13.96 1.71 0.26
N LEU A 143 -14.18 2.63 -0.69
CA LEU A 143 -14.86 3.92 -0.49
C LEU A 143 -14.19 4.84 0.54
N LYS A 144 -12.89 4.67 0.80
CA LYS A 144 -12.13 5.61 1.64
C LYS A 144 -12.21 7.05 1.07
N PRO A 145 -12.21 8.08 1.94
CA PRO A 145 -11.98 9.44 1.50
C PRO A 145 -10.66 9.57 0.75
N THR A 146 -10.62 10.41 -0.28
CA THR A 146 -9.40 10.77 -1.00
C THR A 146 -8.35 11.30 -0.02
N GLY A 147 -7.11 10.84 -0.15
CA GLY A 147 -6.00 11.21 0.74
C GLY A 147 -5.97 10.42 2.05
N ARG A 148 -6.88 9.46 2.29
CA ARG A 148 -6.81 8.60 3.48
C ARG A 148 -5.58 7.69 3.39
N ILE A 149 -4.73 7.78 4.41
CA ILE A 149 -3.57 6.91 4.62
C ILE A 149 -3.93 5.85 5.67
N GLY A 150 -3.61 4.59 5.39
CA GLY A 150 -3.74 3.47 6.31
C GLY A 150 -2.45 3.06 7.02
N GLU A 151 -2.59 2.07 7.88
CA GLU A 151 -1.53 1.43 8.66
C GLU A 151 -0.39 0.87 7.79
N HIS A 152 -0.68 0.49 6.56
CA HIS A 152 0.30 -0.06 5.59
C HIS A 152 1.39 0.94 5.19
N ALA A 153 1.17 2.24 5.40
CA ALA A 153 2.17 3.28 5.18
C ALA A 153 3.05 3.53 6.42
N SER A 154 2.67 3.06 7.62
CA SER A 154 3.26 3.56 8.87
C SER A 154 3.55 2.50 9.94
N ALA A 155 3.02 1.28 9.84
CA ALA A 155 3.06 0.27 10.89
C ALA A 155 3.88 -0.95 10.45
N LEU A 156 5.18 -0.75 10.19
CA LEU A 156 6.11 -1.84 9.92
C LEU A 156 7.25 -1.79 10.92
N VAL A 157 7.49 -2.91 11.61
CA VAL A 157 8.59 -3.07 12.55
C VAL A 157 9.31 -4.38 12.21
N VAL A 158 10.59 -4.28 11.88
CA VAL A 158 11.49 -5.41 11.67
C VAL A 158 12.56 -5.35 12.75
N GLY A 159 12.67 -6.42 13.53
CA GLY A 159 13.74 -6.60 14.52
C GLY A 159 14.81 -7.58 14.01
N PRO A 160 15.97 -7.62 14.67
CA PRO A 160 16.97 -8.64 14.38
C PRO A 160 16.37 -10.04 14.58
N ALA A 161 16.75 -10.99 13.72
CA ALA A 161 16.40 -12.39 13.93
C ALA A 161 16.96 -12.84 15.28
N ALA A 162 16.09 -13.28 16.20
CA ALA A 162 16.56 -13.88 17.45
C ALA A 162 17.41 -15.12 17.09
N PRO A 163 18.58 -15.32 17.72
CA PRO A 163 19.37 -16.52 17.49
C PRO A 163 18.54 -17.74 17.87
N VAL A 164 18.31 -18.62 16.89
CA VAL A 164 17.71 -19.94 17.15
C VAL A 164 18.78 -20.77 17.86
N VAL A 165 18.71 -20.84 19.18
CA VAL A 165 19.49 -21.80 19.95
C VAL A 165 18.83 -23.16 19.73
N LEU A 166 19.45 -24.00 18.90
CA LEU A 166 19.09 -25.42 18.73
C LEU A 166 19.64 -26.26 19.89
#